data_AF-A0AAC9YU32-F1
#
_entry.id   AF-A0AAC9YU32-F1
#
_cell.length_a   1.000
_cell.length_b   1.000
_cell.length_c   1.000
_cell.angle_alpha   90.00
_cell.angle_beta   90.00
_cell.angle_gamma   90.00
#
_symmetry.space_group_name_H-M   'P 1'
#
loop_
_entity.id
_entity.type
_entity.pdbx_description
1 polymer ?
#
loop_
_entity_poly.entity_id
_entity_poly.type
_entity_poly.pdbx_seq_one_letter_code
_entity_poly.pdbx_strand_id
1 'polypeptide(L)'
;MSEEHSINFYEECLRLGQYLSQEEKVSLYQYLLTSKRNSYEIEARKLLRERVHTSFIANGEINYRFSKNVVSYTSREIDSLEFPSAIRELYLGKVQFRSVDKLCRFFAQAEVDVLSNFPLPGTDQNPDRSFSFNTIPYYDLNYYSNGKGKLRGLLVKLRKVDSEILIKLRTF
;
A
#
# COMPACT_ATOMS: atom_id res chain seq x y z
N MET A 1 -0.72 27.79 25.82
CA MET A 1 -1.79 26.84 25.45
C MET A 1 -1.42 26.29 24.10
N SER A 2 -0.90 25.07 24.08
CA SER A 2 -0.51 24.35 22.86
C SER A 2 -1.77 24.05 22.05
N GLU A 3 -1.78 24.48 20.78
CA GLU A 3 -2.77 24.05 19.80
C GLU A 3 -2.65 22.52 19.65
N GLU A 4 -3.58 21.80 20.26
CA GLU A 4 -3.80 20.38 19.99
C GLU A 4 -4.36 20.30 18.55
N HIS A 5 -3.44 20.32 17.58
CA HIS A 5 -3.78 19.96 16.21
C HIS A 5 -4.28 18.53 16.30
N SER A 6 -5.59 18.33 16.13
CA SER A 6 -6.15 16.99 16.00
C SER A 6 -5.44 16.33 14.83
N ILE A 7 -4.51 15.43 15.13
CA ILE A 7 -3.82 14.63 14.12
C ILE A 7 -4.92 13.84 13.43
N ASN A 8 -5.14 14.10 12.14
CA ASN A 8 -6.14 13.33 11.40
C ASN A 8 -5.72 11.85 11.37
N PHE A 9 -6.70 10.96 11.26
CA PHE A 9 -6.45 9.52 11.42
C PHE A 9 -5.46 8.95 10.39
N TYR A 10 -5.28 9.60 9.24
CA TYR A 10 -4.25 9.21 8.27
C TYR A 10 -2.83 9.49 8.79
N GLU A 11 -2.59 10.65 9.39
CA GLU A 11 -1.32 11.00 10.03
C GLU A 11 -1.00 10.07 11.22
N GLU A 12 -2.02 9.63 11.95
CA GLU A 12 -1.88 8.60 12.98
C GLU A 12 -1.44 7.25 12.36
N CYS A 13 -2.08 6.84 11.25
CA CYS A 13 -1.70 5.63 10.53
C CYS A 13 -0.23 5.66 10.07
N LEU A 14 0.31 6.81 9.64
CA LEU A 14 1.72 6.95 9.26
C LEU A 14 2.69 6.59 10.40
N ARG A 15 2.26 6.72 11.66
CA ARG A 15 3.09 6.46 12.87
C ARG A 15 2.85 5.09 13.48
N LEU A 16 1.63 4.53 13.34
CA LEU A 16 1.28 3.23 13.93
C LEU A 16 2.00 2.06 13.27
N GLY A 17 2.24 2.11 11.96
CA GLY A 17 2.97 1.06 11.23
C GLY A 17 2.43 -0.35 11.50
N GLN A 18 3.23 -1.20 12.16
CA GLN A 18 2.89 -2.60 12.43
C GLN A 18 1.67 -2.75 13.36
N TYR A 19 1.39 -1.74 14.19
CA TYR A 19 0.29 -1.75 15.16
C TYR A 19 -1.08 -1.55 14.54
N LEU A 20 -1.15 -1.19 13.25
CA LEU A 20 -2.41 -1.17 12.51
C LEU A 20 -3.02 -2.57 12.46
N SER A 21 -4.28 -2.67 12.86
CA SER A 21 -5.10 -3.86 12.67
C SER A 21 -5.27 -4.19 11.19
N GLN A 22 -5.68 -5.42 10.90
CA GLN A 22 -5.93 -5.83 9.52
C GLN A 22 -7.08 -5.04 8.87
N GLU A 23 -8.04 -4.59 9.66
CA GLU A 23 -9.14 -3.77 9.14
C GLU A 23 -8.67 -2.36 8.78
N GLU A 24 -7.84 -1.75 9.63
CA GLU A 24 -7.24 -0.45 9.35
C GLU A 24 -6.32 -0.50 8.13
N LYS A 25 -5.50 -1.54 7.98
CA LYS A 25 -4.67 -1.72 6.78
C LYS A 25 -5.49 -1.85 5.49
N VAL A 26 -6.64 -2.53 5.55
CA VAL A 26 -7.56 -2.64 4.40
C VAL A 26 -8.20 -1.29 4.08
N SER A 27 -8.66 -0.55 5.09
CA SER A 27 -9.24 0.78 4.91
C SER A 27 -8.19 1.78 4.41
N LEU A 28 -6.96 1.71 4.90
CA LEU A 28 -5.83 2.51 4.43
C LEU A 28 -5.52 2.22 2.96
N TYR A 29 -5.49 0.95 2.56
CA TYR A 29 -5.34 0.56 1.15
C TYR A 29 -6.44 1.18 0.27
N GLN A 30 -7.71 1.10 0.70
CA GLN A 30 -8.83 1.67 -0.04
C GLN A 30 -8.76 3.21 -0.12
N TYR A 31 -8.36 3.86 0.97
CA TYR A 31 -8.13 5.28 1.04
C TYR A 31 -7.06 5.70 0.04
N LEU A 32 -5.85 5.13 0.13
CA LEU A 32 -4.72 5.43 -0.76
C LEU A 32 -5.07 5.22 -2.23
N LEU A 33 -5.71 4.09 -2.55
CA LEU A 33 -6.13 3.79 -3.93
C LEU A 33 -7.09 4.84 -4.50
N THR A 34 -7.92 5.45 -3.65
CA THR A 34 -8.90 6.45 -4.06
C THR A 34 -8.28 7.86 -4.07
N SER A 35 -7.61 8.25 -2.99
CA SER A 35 -7.07 9.61 -2.81
C SER A 35 -5.87 9.89 -3.71
N LYS A 36 -5.01 8.89 -3.95
CA LYS A 36 -3.80 9.02 -4.78
C LYS A 36 -4.00 8.52 -6.21
N ARG A 37 -5.25 8.24 -6.63
CA ARG A 37 -5.53 7.58 -7.92
C ARG A 37 -4.87 8.25 -9.11
N ASN A 38 -5.00 9.58 -9.22
CA ASN A 38 -4.44 10.35 -10.32
C ASN A 38 -2.90 10.28 -10.33
N SER A 39 -2.26 10.42 -9.17
CA SER A 39 -0.81 10.29 -9.02
C SER A 39 -0.33 8.89 -9.42
N TYR A 40 -1.01 7.84 -8.94
CA TYR A 40 -0.70 6.46 -9.32
C TYR A 40 -0.83 6.20 -10.82
N GLU A 41 -1.80 6.81 -11.51
CA GLU A 41 -1.92 6.66 -12.96
C GLU A 41 -0.75 7.31 -13.71
N ILE A 42 -0.27 8.46 -13.23
CA ILE A 42 0.91 9.14 -13.78
C ILE A 42 2.16 8.29 -13.54
N GLU A 43 2.36 7.81 -12.32
CA GLU A 43 3.48 6.94 -11.92
C GLU A 43 3.46 5.61 -12.67
N ALA A 44 2.29 5.02 -12.87
CA ALA A 44 2.14 3.76 -13.61
C ALA A 44 2.58 3.94 -15.05
N ARG A 45 2.16 5.04 -15.70
CA ARG A 45 2.60 5.37 -17.06
C ARG A 45 4.11 5.65 -17.11
N LYS A 46 4.66 6.30 -16.08
CA LYS A 46 6.10 6.51 -15.94
C LYS A 46 6.85 5.18 -15.87
N LEU A 47 6.48 4.29 -14.97
CA LEU A 47 7.08 2.96 -14.80
C LEU A 47 7.01 2.11 -16.07
N LEU A 48 5.88 2.15 -16.80
CA LEU A 48 5.73 1.42 -18.06
C LEU A 48 6.71 1.92 -19.15
N ARG A 49 7.02 3.22 -19.16
CA ARG A 49 7.98 3.82 -20.12
C ARG A 49 9.43 3.63 -19.67
N GLU A 50 9.73 4.02 -18.44
CA GLU A 50 11.09 4.13 -17.91
C GLU A 50 11.62 2.82 -17.30
N ARG A 51 10.74 1.83 -17.11
CA ARG A 51 11.03 0.51 -16.52
C ARG A 51 11.45 0.52 -15.06
N VAL A 52 11.67 1.69 -14.47
CA VAL A 52 11.95 1.89 -13.05
C VAL A 52 11.14 3.06 -12.52
N HIS A 53 10.81 3.02 -11.24
CA HIS A 53 10.17 4.12 -10.53
C HIS A 53 10.49 4.02 -9.04
N THR A 54 10.71 5.17 -8.40
CA THR A 54 10.94 5.26 -6.96
C THR A 54 9.87 6.15 -6.35
N SER A 55 9.29 5.72 -5.24
CA SER A 55 8.36 6.52 -4.44
C SER A 55 8.68 6.39 -2.95
N PHE A 56 8.03 7.21 -2.13
CA PHE A 56 8.26 7.28 -0.69
C PHE A 56 6.93 7.29 0.06
N ILE A 57 6.89 6.63 1.21
CA ILE A 57 5.81 6.75 2.19
C ILE A 57 6.37 6.58 3.60
N ALA A 58 5.98 7.46 4.52
CA ALA A 58 6.54 7.50 5.87
C ALA A 58 8.09 7.50 5.82
N ASN A 59 8.75 6.59 6.54
CA ASN A 59 10.20 6.42 6.50
C ASN A 59 10.67 5.36 5.48
N GLY A 60 9.80 4.97 4.54
CA GLY A 60 10.09 3.93 3.56
C GLY A 60 10.35 4.48 2.16
N GLU A 61 11.41 3.99 1.52
CA GLU A 61 11.66 4.12 0.09
C GLU A 61 11.18 2.86 -0.64
N ILE A 62 10.47 3.02 -1.75
CA ILE A 62 9.96 1.92 -2.59
C ILE A 62 10.57 2.01 -3.97
N ASN A 63 11.23 0.94 -4.41
CA ASN A 63 11.82 0.84 -5.74
C ASN A 63 11.08 -0.20 -6.59
N TYR A 64 10.40 0.28 -7.63
CA TYR A 64 9.69 -0.52 -8.59
C TYR A 64 10.55 -0.81 -9.82
N ARG A 65 10.49 -2.05 -10.31
CA ARG A 65 11.16 -2.47 -11.54
C ARG A 65 10.19 -3.21 -12.44
N PHE A 66 10.21 -2.90 -13.73
CA PHE A 66 9.40 -3.55 -14.75
C PHE A 66 10.28 -4.26 -15.78
N SER A 67 10.25 -5.60 -15.76
CA SER A 67 11.02 -6.45 -16.68
C SER A 67 10.22 -7.68 -17.11
N LYS A 68 10.32 -8.08 -18.39
CA LYS A 68 9.65 -9.28 -18.93
C LYS A 68 8.15 -9.40 -18.57
N ASN A 69 7.41 -8.29 -18.63
CA ASN A 69 5.99 -8.19 -18.25
C ASN A 69 5.68 -8.40 -16.75
N VAL A 70 6.70 -8.47 -15.90
CA VAL A 70 6.56 -8.55 -14.44
C VAL A 70 7.02 -7.23 -13.84
N VAL A 71 6.18 -6.70 -12.96
CA VAL A 71 6.51 -5.56 -12.10
C VAL A 71 6.81 -6.12 -10.71
N SER A 72 7.93 -5.75 -10.14
CA SER A 72 8.24 -6.06 -8.74
C SER A 72 8.56 -4.79 -7.98
N TYR A 73 8.49 -4.85 -6.66
CA TYR A 73 9.04 -3.80 -5.81
C TYR A 73 9.94 -4.38 -4.73
N THR A 74 10.98 -3.61 -4.39
CA THR A 74 11.76 -3.73 -3.15
C THR A 74 11.50 -2.48 -2.32
N SER A 75 11.78 -2.55 -1.01
CA SER A 75 11.72 -1.38 -0.15
C SER A 75 12.80 -1.43 0.91
N ARG A 76 13.12 -0.26 1.46
CA ARG A 76 14.03 -0.09 2.58
C ARG A 76 13.57 1.08 3.45
N GLU A 77 14.08 1.12 4.67
CA GLU A 77 14.05 2.36 5.44
C GLU A 77 14.96 3.41 4.78
N ILE A 78 14.55 4.68 4.83
CA ILE A 78 15.37 5.79 4.35
C ILE A 78 16.73 5.74 5.04
N ASP A 79 17.79 6.01 4.27
CA ASP A 79 19.20 5.97 4.69
C ASP A 79 19.75 4.57 5.07
N SER A 80 18.96 3.50 4.93
CA SER A 80 19.46 2.13 5.01
C SER A 80 20.34 1.77 3.80
N LEU A 81 21.44 1.04 4.06
CA LEU A 81 22.43 0.67 3.05
C LEU A 81 21.97 -0.48 2.13
N GLU A 82 21.03 -1.32 2.56
CA GLU A 82 20.67 -2.54 1.85
C GLU A 82 19.24 -2.49 1.28
N PHE A 83 19.11 -2.89 0.02
CA PHE A 83 17.82 -3.28 -0.54
C PHE A 83 17.66 -4.80 -0.43
N PRO A 84 16.63 -5.31 0.27
CA PRO A 84 16.33 -6.72 0.32
C PRO A 84 15.81 -7.26 -1.03
N SER A 85 15.55 -8.56 -1.08
CA SER A 85 14.90 -9.22 -2.22
C SER A 85 13.52 -8.62 -2.53
N ALA A 86 13.04 -8.87 -3.76
CA ALA A 86 11.72 -8.40 -4.19
C ALA A 86 10.63 -8.90 -3.24
N ILE A 87 9.78 -7.96 -2.77
CA ILE A 87 8.75 -8.23 -1.77
C ILE A 87 7.49 -8.78 -2.43
N ARG A 88 7.07 -8.16 -3.54
CA ARG A 88 5.96 -8.65 -4.38
C ARG A 88 6.27 -8.55 -5.86
N GLU A 89 5.60 -9.42 -6.59
CA GLU A 89 5.56 -9.39 -8.05
C GLU A 89 4.12 -9.29 -8.57
N LEU A 90 3.97 -8.62 -9.71
CA LEU A 90 2.73 -8.45 -10.43
C LEU A 90 2.97 -8.72 -11.92
N TYR A 91 2.29 -9.74 -12.43
CA TYR A 91 2.27 -9.98 -13.87
C TYR A 91 1.29 -9.02 -14.58
N LEU A 92 1.85 -8.24 -15.51
CA LEU A 92 1.11 -7.40 -16.44
C LEU A 92 0.77 -8.22 -17.68
N GLY A 93 -0.52 -8.19 -18.05
CA GLY A 93 -0.95 -8.78 -19.32
C GLY A 93 -0.55 -7.87 -20.50
N LYS A 94 -0.86 -8.31 -21.72
CA LYS A 94 -0.56 -7.55 -22.95
C LYS A 94 -1.40 -6.27 -23.13
N VAL A 95 -2.44 -6.06 -22.34
CA VAL A 95 -3.43 -4.98 -22.52
C VAL A 95 -3.10 -3.78 -21.62
N GLN A 96 -2.62 -2.69 -22.22
CA GLN A 96 -2.01 -1.55 -21.51
C GLN A 96 -2.95 -0.83 -20.51
N PHE A 97 -4.22 -0.58 -20.86
CA PHE A 97 -5.13 0.10 -19.93
C PHE A 97 -5.41 -0.72 -18.67
N ARG A 98 -5.48 -2.06 -18.80
CA ARG A 98 -5.59 -2.97 -17.66
C ARG A 98 -4.31 -3.00 -16.82
N SER A 99 -3.16 -2.75 -17.44
CA SER A 99 -1.89 -2.65 -16.74
C SER A 99 -1.84 -1.43 -15.83
N VAL A 100 -2.36 -0.27 -16.27
CA VAL A 100 -2.43 0.94 -15.44
C VAL A 100 -3.29 0.70 -14.19
N ASP A 101 -4.51 0.17 -14.34
CA ASP A 101 -5.37 -0.10 -13.17
C ASP A 101 -4.76 -1.12 -12.20
N LYS A 102 -4.11 -2.17 -12.72
CA LYS A 102 -3.38 -3.14 -11.90
C LYS A 102 -2.22 -2.48 -11.14
N LEU A 103 -1.49 -1.59 -11.80
CA LEU A 103 -0.38 -0.85 -11.20
C LEU A 103 -0.85 0.07 -10.08
N CYS A 104 -1.95 0.80 -10.24
CA CYS A 104 -2.48 1.66 -9.16
C CYS A 104 -2.81 0.84 -7.90
N ARG A 105 -3.39 -0.34 -8.06
CA ARG A 105 -3.66 -1.26 -6.94
C ARG A 105 -2.37 -1.81 -6.33
N PHE A 106 -1.37 -2.07 -7.17
CA PHE A 106 -0.07 -2.56 -6.73
C PHE A 106 0.68 -1.51 -5.91
N PHE A 107 0.68 -0.25 -6.33
CA PHE A 107 1.27 0.87 -5.60
C PHE A 107 0.57 1.09 -4.26
N ALA A 108 -0.76 1.13 -4.24
CA ALA A 108 -1.50 1.23 -2.98
C ALA A 108 -1.19 0.07 -2.01
N GLN A 109 -1.02 -1.15 -2.53
CA GLN A 109 -0.61 -2.29 -1.70
C GLN A 109 0.82 -2.12 -1.16
N ALA A 110 1.76 -1.74 -2.04
CA ALA A 110 3.15 -1.53 -1.66
C ALA A 110 3.27 -0.43 -0.59
N GLU A 111 2.53 0.67 -0.73
CA GLU A 111 2.52 1.73 0.28
C GLU A 111 2.03 1.26 1.64
N VAL A 112 0.99 0.42 1.72
CA VAL A 112 0.53 -0.16 3.00
C VAL A 112 1.55 -1.13 3.58
N ASP A 113 2.13 -1.99 2.75
CA ASP A 113 3.17 -2.92 3.20
C ASP A 113 4.37 -2.15 3.76
N VAL A 114 4.82 -1.11 3.05
CA VAL A 114 6.01 -0.32 3.41
C VAL A 114 5.76 0.54 4.65
N LEU A 115 4.63 1.24 4.72
CA LEU A 115 4.23 2.01 5.91
C LEU A 115 4.13 1.12 7.15
N SER A 116 3.63 -0.11 7.00
CA SER A 116 3.52 -1.06 8.12
C SER A 116 4.88 -1.44 8.72
N ASN A 117 5.96 -1.33 7.94
CA ASN A 117 7.31 -1.74 8.35
C ASN A 117 8.23 -0.56 8.66
N PHE A 118 8.06 0.56 7.96
CA PHE A 118 8.84 1.78 8.10
C PHE A 118 7.93 2.99 8.42
N PRO A 119 7.18 2.96 9.53
CA PRO A 119 6.36 4.09 9.93
C PRO A 119 7.23 5.31 10.30
N LEU A 120 6.60 6.48 10.32
CA LEU A 120 7.19 7.67 10.91
C LEU A 120 7.48 7.42 12.41
N PRO A 121 8.42 8.16 13.02
CA PRO A 121 8.71 8.01 14.44
C PRO A 121 7.45 8.23 15.28
N GLY A 122 7.10 7.22 16.07
CA GLY A 122 6.08 7.26 17.10
C GLY A 122 6.70 7.10 18.48
N THR A 123 5.86 7.05 19.52
CA THR A 123 6.29 6.93 20.92
C THR A 123 7.05 5.63 21.22
N ASP A 124 6.79 4.57 20.45
CA ASP A 124 7.37 3.23 20.64
C ASP A 124 8.35 2.86 19.52
N GLN A 125 9.64 3.10 19.77
CA GLN A 125 10.74 2.66 18.90
C GLN A 125 11.22 1.28 19.36
N ASN A 126 10.67 0.22 18.76
CA ASN A 126 11.18 -1.13 18.98
C ASN A 126 12.26 -1.43 17.91
N PRO A 127 13.53 -1.65 18.29
CA PRO A 127 14.64 -1.85 17.35
C PRO A 127 14.65 -3.21 16.65
N ASP A 128 13.90 -4.21 17.14
CA ASP A 128 13.86 -5.57 16.55
C ASP A 128 12.65 -5.76 15.63
N ARG A 129 12.64 -5.10 14.47
CA ARG A 129 11.56 -5.25 13.46
C ARG A 129 12.00 -6.14 12.30
N SER A 130 11.27 -7.22 12.07
CA SER A 130 11.35 -7.99 10.82
C SER A 130 10.28 -7.49 9.84
N PHE A 131 10.60 -7.48 8.53
CA PHE A 131 9.65 -7.02 7.52
C PHE A 131 8.46 -8.00 7.42
N SER A 132 7.24 -7.52 7.66
CA SER A 132 6.01 -8.32 7.69
C SER A 132 4.97 -7.79 6.69
N PHE A 133 4.35 -8.70 5.93
CA PHE A 133 3.28 -8.36 4.99
C PHE A 133 2.32 -9.53 4.80
N ASN A 134 1.10 -9.23 4.36
CA ASN A 134 0.11 -10.28 4.07
C ASN A 134 0.47 -11.04 2.78
N THR A 135 0.50 -12.37 2.83
CA THR A 135 0.77 -13.21 1.66
C THR A 135 -0.18 -12.91 0.50
N ILE A 136 -1.49 -12.80 0.79
CA ILE A 136 -2.50 -12.44 -0.20
C ILE A 136 -2.72 -10.92 -0.18
N PRO A 137 -2.48 -10.20 -1.30
CA PRO A 137 -2.66 -8.75 -1.37
C PRO A 137 -4.14 -8.37 -1.41
N TYR A 138 -4.47 -7.17 -0.93
CA TYR A 138 -5.84 -6.63 -0.83
C TYR A 138 -6.51 -6.39 -2.18
N TYR A 139 -5.76 -6.34 -3.28
CA TYR A 139 -6.34 -6.29 -4.61
C TYR A 139 -6.82 -7.66 -5.13
N ASP A 140 -6.41 -8.76 -4.51
CA ASP A 140 -6.90 -10.11 -4.83
C ASP A 140 -8.21 -10.38 -4.08
N LEU A 141 -9.24 -10.78 -4.83
CA LEU A 141 -10.55 -11.15 -4.27
C LEU A 141 -10.48 -12.37 -3.35
N ASN A 142 -9.45 -13.20 -3.47
CA ASN A 142 -9.21 -14.33 -2.57
C ASN A 142 -8.97 -13.88 -1.12
N TYR A 143 -8.44 -12.67 -0.91
CA TYR A 143 -8.29 -12.07 0.42
C TYR A 143 -9.64 -11.95 1.13
N TYR A 144 -10.68 -11.49 0.42
CA TYR A 144 -11.99 -11.23 1.00
C TYR A 144 -12.92 -12.45 1.06
N SER A 145 -12.59 -13.51 0.33
CA SER A 145 -13.40 -14.73 0.30
C SER A 145 -12.86 -15.85 1.19
N ASN A 146 -11.65 -15.70 1.75
CA ASN A 146 -10.92 -16.80 2.40
C ASN A 146 -10.89 -18.05 1.50
N GLY A 147 -10.63 -17.86 0.21
CA GLY A 147 -10.61 -18.94 -0.78
C GLY A 147 -12.00 -19.42 -1.27
N LYS A 148 -13.11 -18.88 -0.76
CA LYS A 148 -14.49 -19.29 -1.14
C LYS A 148 -14.98 -18.66 -2.45
N GLY A 149 -14.06 -18.32 -3.36
CA GLY A 149 -14.36 -17.83 -4.71
C GLY A 149 -14.50 -16.31 -4.86
N LYS A 150 -14.32 -15.82 -6.10
CA LYS A 150 -14.19 -14.39 -6.43
C LYS A 150 -15.48 -13.58 -6.28
N LEU A 151 -16.65 -14.17 -6.55
CA LEU A 151 -17.94 -13.49 -6.41
C LEU A 151 -18.22 -13.10 -4.95
N ARG A 152 -18.02 -14.04 -4.02
CA ARG A 152 -18.13 -13.78 -2.58
C ARG A 152 -17.12 -12.71 -2.13
N GLY A 153 -15.89 -12.80 -2.64
CA GLY A 153 -14.86 -11.80 -2.35
C GLY A 153 -15.26 -10.39 -2.79
N LEU A 154 -15.91 -10.25 -3.95
CA LEU A 154 -16.38 -8.96 -4.44
C LEU A 154 -17.45 -8.35 -3.54
N LEU A 155 -18.45 -9.14 -3.11
CA LEU A 155 -19.51 -8.68 -2.22
C LEU A 155 -18.97 -8.20 -0.87
N VAL A 156 -18.04 -8.96 -0.28
CA VAL A 156 -17.39 -8.60 1.00
C VAL A 156 -16.55 -7.34 0.83
N LYS A 157 -15.82 -7.22 -0.29
CA LYS A 157 -15.02 -6.02 -0.60
C LYS A 157 -15.88 -4.77 -0.70
N LEU A 158 -17.04 -4.85 -1.36
CA LEU A 158 -17.96 -3.73 -1.51
C LEU A 158 -18.49 -3.23 -0.16
N ARG A 159 -18.89 -4.14 0.75
CA ARG A 159 -19.34 -3.76 2.10
C ARG A 159 -18.27 -3.02 2.92
N LYS A 160 -16.99 -3.32 2.69
CA LYS A 160 -15.88 -2.64 3.38
C LYS A 160 -15.64 -1.21 2.88
N VAL A 161 -16.18 -0.81 1.73
CA VAL A 161 -16.07 0.57 1.22
C VAL A 161 -16.85 1.56 2.08
N ASP A 162 -17.77 1.09 2.93
CA ASP A 162 -18.61 1.92 3.80
C ASP A 162 -18.22 1.79 5.28
N SER A 163 -16.98 1.42 5.60
CA SER A 163 -16.54 1.28 6.99
C SER A 163 -16.32 2.63 7.68
N GLU A 164 -16.63 2.70 8.98
CA GLU A 164 -16.37 3.88 9.81
C GLU A 164 -14.90 4.30 9.78
N ILE A 165 -13.97 3.33 9.71
CA ILE A 165 -12.53 3.59 9.59
C ILE A 165 -12.20 4.32 8.29
N LEU A 166 -12.81 3.93 7.16
CA LEU A 166 -12.59 4.61 5.89
C LEU A 166 -13.19 6.02 5.89
N ILE A 167 -14.29 6.23 6.61
CA ILE A 167 -14.86 7.56 6.84
C ILE A 167 -13.87 8.41 7.65
N LYS A 168 -13.32 7.89 8.76
CA LYS A 168 -12.28 8.58 9.55
C LYS A 168 -11.06 8.97 8.72
N LEU A 169 -10.58 8.10 7.83
CA LEU A 169 -9.46 8.42 6.92
C LEU A 169 -9.77 9.55 5.94
N ARG A 170 -11.06 9.79 5.62
CA ARG A 170 -11.50 10.85 4.71
C ARG A 170 -11.83 12.17 5.42
N THR A 171 -12.00 12.13 6.74
CA THR A 171 -12.34 13.29 7.56
C THR A 171 -11.05 13.94 8.09
N PHE A 172 -11.01 15.27 8.02
CA PHE A 172 -9.89 16.10 8.49
C PHE A 172 -9.97 16.35 9.99
#